data_AF-A0A8J5QXX5-F1
#
_entry.id   AF-A0A8J5QXX5-F1
#
_cell.length_a   1.000
_cell.length_b   1.000
_cell.length_c   1.000
_cell.angle_alpha   90.00
_cell.angle_beta   90.00
_cell.angle_gamma   90.00
#
_symmetry.space_group_name_H-M   'P 1'
#
loop_
_entity.id
_entity.type
_entity.pdbx_description
1 polymer ?
#
loop_
_entity_poly.entity_id
_entity_poly.type
_entity_poly.pdbx_seq_one_letter_code
_entity_poly.pdbx_strand_id
1 'polypeptide(L)'
;MQLFYLLTLLIFYLTIISTVDSEKRVTNNTHSVTGGLLIFPGTKWCGPGNVAQDNYDLGSDRKVDMCCRDHDLCEPKIRSGETKYGIKNDGKTPLLSCTCDEVFSNCLKAVNSWTSQIIENIYFKLLGRKCFYYNPKK
;
A
#
# COMPACT_ATOMS: atom_id res chain seq x y z
N MET A 1 38.29 10.64 19.78
CA MET A 1 36.90 10.83 19.31
C MET A 1 36.59 10.07 18.01
N GLN A 2 37.46 10.06 17.00
CA GLN A 2 37.25 9.30 15.75
C GLN A 2 37.06 7.77 15.96
N LEU A 3 37.84 7.17 16.87
CA LEU A 3 37.85 5.72 17.09
C LEU A 3 36.56 5.19 17.72
N PHE A 4 35.93 5.98 18.61
CA PHE A 4 34.63 5.65 19.18
C PHE A 4 33.53 5.68 18.11
N TYR A 5 33.58 6.62 17.17
CA TYR A 5 32.59 6.74 16.11
C TYR A 5 32.64 5.54 15.14
N LEU A 6 33.86 5.10 14.79
CA LEU A 6 34.05 3.91 13.97
C LEU A 6 33.58 2.63 14.67
N LEU A 7 33.81 2.49 15.99
CA LEU A 7 33.26 1.37 16.76
C LEU A 7 31.73 1.40 16.80
N THR A 8 31.11 2.58 16.99
CA THR A 8 29.65 2.69 17.02
C THR A 8 29.01 2.37 15.67
N LEU A 9 29.63 2.77 14.56
CA LEU A 9 29.15 2.43 13.21
C LEU A 9 29.29 0.93 12.90
N LEU A 10 30.37 0.29 13.37
CA LEU A 10 30.58 -1.15 13.19
C LEU A 10 29.58 -1.96 14.01
N ILE A 11 29.30 -1.56 15.25
CA ILE A 11 28.28 -2.19 16.11
C ILE A 11 26.88 -2.03 15.49
N PHE A 12 26.55 -0.83 15.01
CA PHE A 12 25.26 -0.57 14.36
C PHE A 12 25.10 -1.40 13.07
N TYR A 13 26.15 -1.50 12.26
CA TYR A 13 26.17 -2.33 11.05
C TYR A 13 26.00 -3.82 11.36
N LEU A 14 26.66 -4.33 12.41
CA LEU A 14 26.52 -5.73 12.84
C LEU A 14 25.13 -6.04 13.43
N THR A 15 24.49 -5.09 14.13
CA THR A 15 23.10 -5.27 14.60
C THR A 15 22.08 -5.28 13.47
N ILE A 16 22.37 -4.62 12.34
CA ILE A 16 21.51 -4.68 11.15
C ILE A 16 21.59 -6.07 10.50
N ILE A 17 22.80 -6.64 10.38
CA ILE A 17 22.99 -7.96 9.76
C ILE A 17 22.26 -9.08 10.54
N SER A 18 22.23 -9.03 11.88
CA SER A 18 21.51 -10.04 12.68
C SER A 18 19.98 -9.94 12.61
N THR A 19 19.42 -8.88 12.00
CA THR A 19 17.96 -8.75 11.80
C THR A 19 17.49 -9.26 10.43
N VAL A 20 18.41 -9.71 9.58
CA VAL A 20 18.09 -10.22 8.24
C VAL A 20 18.52 -11.68 8.13
N ASP A 21 17.85 -12.58 8.86
CA ASP A 21 17.58 -13.92 8.33
C ASP A 21 16.40 -14.65 9.01
N SER A 22 15.71 -15.42 8.17
CA SER A 22 14.87 -16.60 8.42
C SER A 22 13.40 -16.47 8.88
N GLU A 23 12.54 -16.55 7.86
CA GLU A 23 11.51 -17.59 7.67
C GLU A 23 10.40 -17.75 8.75
N LYS A 24 9.21 -17.18 8.47
CA LYS A 24 7.97 -17.60 9.14
C LYS A 24 6.98 -18.24 8.15
N ARG A 25 6.96 -19.57 8.29
CA ARG A 25 5.97 -20.58 7.91
C ARG A 25 4.55 -20.04 7.65
N VAL A 26 4.07 -20.23 6.42
CA VAL A 26 2.68 -20.04 6.01
C VAL A 26 1.77 -20.95 6.83
N THR A 27 0.83 -20.36 7.57
CA THR A 27 -0.33 -21.06 8.14
C THR A 27 -1.59 -20.48 7.49
N ASN A 28 -2.41 -21.36 6.94
CA ASN A 28 -3.64 -21.01 6.22
C ASN A 28 -4.71 -20.56 7.21
N ASN A 29 -4.80 -19.26 7.42
CA ASN A 29 -5.98 -18.58 7.90
C ASN A 29 -5.97 -17.20 7.23
N THR A 30 -6.99 -16.86 6.44
CA THR A 30 -7.05 -15.64 5.62
C THR A 30 -7.31 -14.39 6.46
N HIS A 31 -6.43 -14.10 7.40
CA HIS A 31 -6.20 -12.78 7.94
C HIS A 31 -4.73 -12.46 7.70
N SER A 32 -4.47 -11.54 6.78
CA SER A 32 -3.12 -11.06 6.46
C SER A 32 -2.52 -10.42 7.72
N VAL A 33 -1.80 -11.21 8.51
CA VAL A 33 -1.01 -10.73 9.68
C VAL A 33 0.05 -9.72 9.24
N THR A 34 0.38 -9.67 7.94
CA THR A 34 1.24 -8.66 7.31
C THR A 34 0.52 -7.38 6.88
N GLY A 35 -0.83 -7.36 6.81
CA GLY A 35 -1.60 -6.23 6.31
C GLY A 35 -1.53 -5.01 7.22
N GLY A 36 -1.62 -5.22 8.54
CA GLY A 36 -1.65 -4.13 9.53
C GLY A 36 -0.33 -3.40 9.75
N LEU A 37 0.82 -4.06 9.53
CA LEU A 37 2.14 -3.46 9.75
C LEU A 37 2.51 -2.44 8.65
N LEU A 38 1.77 -2.44 7.53
CA LEU A 38 2.00 -1.58 6.37
C LEU A 38 0.83 -0.61 6.11
N ILE A 39 -0.13 -0.49 7.02
CA ILE A 39 -1.17 0.56 6.97
C ILE A 39 -0.58 1.87 7.46
N PHE A 40 -0.84 2.95 6.73
CA PHE A 40 -0.37 4.28 7.11
C PHE A 40 -0.98 4.70 8.47
N PRO A 41 -0.17 5.19 9.43
CA PRO A 41 -0.68 5.59 10.75
C PRO A 41 -1.83 6.59 10.66
N GLY A 42 -2.86 6.41 11.49
CA GLY A 42 -4.06 7.24 11.47
C GLY A 42 -5.08 6.86 10.39
N THR A 43 -4.82 5.82 9.61
CA THR A 43 -5.73 5.29 8.57
C THR A 43 -6.02 3.81 8.81
N LYS A 44 -7.01 3.25 8.13
CA LYS A 44 -7.34 1.82 8.15
C LYS A 44 -7.31 1.19 6.75
N TRP A 45 -7.36 2.01 5.71
CA TRP A 45 -7.47 1.60 4.31
C TRP A 45 -6.23 1.96 3.48
N CYS A 46 -5.33 2.81 3.97
CA CYS A 46 -4.16 3.23 3.20
C CYS A 46 -3.00 2.25 3.35
N GLY A 47 -3.02 1.14 2.61
CA GLY A 47 -1.92 0.18 2.52
C GLY A 47 -2.26 -1.04 1.65
N PRO A 48 -1.51 -2.16 1.76
CA PRO A 48 -1.82 -3.39 1.04
C PRO A 48 -3.10 -4.06 1.57
N GLY A 49 -4.25 -3.66 1.04
CA GLY A 49 -5.56 -3.99 1.59
C GLY A 49 -5.90 -3.06 2.76
N ASN A 50 -6.73 -3.54 3.69
CA ASN A 50 -7.20 -2.73 4.81
C ASN A 50 -7.34 -3.56 6.11
N VAL A 51 -7.40 -2.86 7.24
CA VAL A 51 -7.66 -3.42 8.59
C VAL A 51 -9.00 -2.96 9.15
N ALA A 52 -9.86 -2.39 8.31
CA ALA A 52 -11.17 -1.91 8.69
C ALA A 52 -12.11 -3.07 9.01
N GLN A 53 -12.97 -2.90 10.02
CA GLN A 53 -13.98 -3.90 10.38
C GLN A 53 -15.14 -3.92 9.37
N ASP A 54 -15.45 -2.76 8.78
CA ASP A 54 -16.47 -2.57 7.75
C ASP A 54 -16.17 -1.30 6.92
N ASN A 55 -16.99 -1.02 5.90
CA ASN A 55 -16.82 0.11 4.98
C ASN A 55 -16.90 1.51 5.65
N TYR A 56 -17.44 1.62 6.85
CA TYR A 56 -17.56 2.87 7.61
C TYR A 56 -16.46 3.01 8.66
N ASP A 57 -15.74 1.93 8.97
CA ASP A 57 -14.64 1.93 9.90
C ASP A 57 -13.41 2.64 9.31
N LEU A 58 -13.19 3.87 9.78
CA LEU A 58 -12.14 4.77 9.33
C LEU A 58 -11.23 5.15 10.51
N GLY A 59 -9.96 5.40 10.22
CA GLY A 59 -8.98 5.94 11.15
C GLY A 59 -9.20 7.43 11.47
N SER A 60 -8.29 8.01 12.25
CA SER A 60 -8.35 9.43 12.66
C SER A 60 -8.21 10.40 11.49
N ASP A 61 -7.43 10.06 10.47
CA ASP A 61 -7.26 10.84 9.24
C ASP A 61 -8.40 10.58 8.26
N ARG A 62 -9.65 10.73 8.74
CA ARG A 62 -10.88 10.25 8.08
C ARG A 62 -10.99 10.60 6.61
N LYS A 63 -10.67 11.85 6.22
CA LYS A 63 -10.79 12.29 4.81
C LYS A 63 -9.79 11.58 3.89
N VAL A 64 -8.56 11.36 4.37
CA VAL A 64 -7.55 10.63 3.61
C VAL A 64 -7.90 9.15 3.53
N ASP A 65 -8.34 8.59 4.66
CA ASP A 65 -8.72 7.19 4.76
C ASP A 65 -9.94 6.86 3.89
N MET A 66 -10.89 7.80 3.75
CA MET A 66 -11.97 7.70 2.77
C MET A 66 -11.46 7.59 1.33
N CYS A 67 -10.45 8.40 0.93
CA CYS A 67 -9.86 8.28 -0.40
C CYS A 67 -9.26 6.88 -0.63
N CYS A 68 -8.57 6.33 0.37
CA CYS A 68 -7.97 5.00 0.29
C CYS A 68 -9.04 3.89 0.25
N ARG A 69 -10.10 4.00 1.06
CA ARG A 69 -11.23 3.07 1.02
C ARG A 69 -11.88 3.05 -0.36
N ASP A 70 -12.20 4.22 -0.88
CA ASP A 70 -12.89 4.35 -2.15
C ASP A 70 -12.01 3.81 -3.30
N HIS A 71 -10.68 3.97 -3.20
CA HIS A 71 -9.71 3.33 -4.08
C HIS A 71 -9.69 1.80 -3.94
N ASP A 72 -9.59 1.26 -2.72
CA ASP A 72 -9.63 -0.19 -2.42
C ASP A 72 -10.88 -0.86 -2.99
N LEU A 73 -12.03 -0.20 -2.87
CA LEU A 73 -13.33 -0.68 -3.33
C LEU A 73 -13.57 -0.43 -4.82
N CYS A 74 -12.75 0.38 -5.49
CA CYS A 74 -12.95 0.76 -6.89
C CYS A 74 -12.92 -0.46 -7.84
N GLU A 75 -13.71 -0.35 -8.90
CA GLU A 75 -13.81 -1.29 -10.02
C GLU A 75 -13.76 -0.52 -11.34
N PRO A 76 -13.29 -1.14 -12.44
CA PRO A 76 -12.81 -2.52 -12.52
C PRO A 76 -11.40 -2.70 -11.95
N LYS A 77 -11.14 -3.87 -11.35
CA LYS A 77 -9.81 -4.33 -10.96
C LYS A 77 -9.52 -5.77 -11.37
N ILE A 78 -8.23 -6.09 -11.50
CA ILE A 78 -7.71 -7.44 -11.77
C ILE A 78 -6.99 -7.91 -10.51
N ARG A 79 -7.50 -8.95 -9.85
CA ARG A 79 -6.91 -9.47 -8.61
C ARG A 79 -5.52 -10.06 -8.86
N SER A 80 -4.73 -10.19 -7.81
CA SER A 80 -3.41 -10.85 -7.91
C SER A 80 -3.56 -12.27 -8.47
N GLY A 81 -2.74 -12.60 -9.47
CA GLY A 81 -2.78 -13.89 -10.19
C GLY A 81 -3.92 -14.03 -11.21
N GLU A 82 -4.85 -13.07 -11.29
CA GLU A 82 -5.99 -13.13 -12.19
C GLU A 82 -5.62 -12.64 -13.60
N THR A 83 -6.29 -13.21 -14.61
CA THR A 83 -6.30 -12.70 -15.98
C THR A 83 -7.69 -12.19 -16.33
N LYS A 84 -7.81 -10.89 -16.62
CA LYS A 84 -9.04 -10.23 -17.07
C LYS A 84 -8.73 -9.20 -18.14
N TYR A 85 -9.67 -8.96 -19.04
CA TYR A 85 -9.53 -7.93 -20.09
C TYR A 85 -8.27 -8.12 -20.97
N GLY A 86 -7.81 -9.37 -21.14
CA GLY A 86 -6.57 -9.69 -21.86
C GLY A 86 -5.28 -9.36 -21.10
N ILE A 87 -5.36 -9.00 -19.81
CA ILE A 87 -4.23 -8.60 -18.97
C ILE A 87 -4.11 -9.60 -17.81
N LYS A 88 -2.92 -10.17 -17.65
CA LYS A 88 -2.56 -11.00 -16.49
C LYS A 88 -1.90 -10.14 -15.42
N ASN A 89 -2.42 -10.16 -14.20
CA ASN A 89 -1.81 -9.47 -13.06
C ASN A 89 -0.90 -10.43 -12.28
N ASP A 90 0.38 -10.48 -12.65
CA ASP A 90 1.40 -11.24 -11.91
C ASP A 90 1.88 -10.52 -10.62
N GLY A 91 1.32 -9.34 -10.31
CA GLY A 91 1.66 -8.58 -9.10
C GLY A 91 1.02 -9.16 -7.83
N LYS A 92 1.60 -8.85 -6.67
CA LYS A 92 1.13 -9.33 -5.35
C LYS A 92 -0.12 -8.63 -4.82
N THR A 93 -0.59 -7.59 -5.49
CA THR A 93 -1.74 -6.78 -5.09
C THR A 93 -2.64 -6.53 -6.31
N PRO A 94 -3.93 -6.17 -6.09
CA PRO A 94 -4.83 -5.86 -7.20
C PRO A 94 -4.25 -4.78 -8.12
N LEU A 95 -4.44 -4.96 -9.42
CA LEU A 95 -4.18 -3.97 -10.46
C LEU A 95 -5.50 -3.24 -10.73
N LEU A 96 -5.55 -1.93 -10.49
CA LEU A 96 -6.76 -1.12 -10.65
C LEU A 96 -6.76 -0.37 -11.99
N SER A 97 -7.95 0.07 -12.40
CA SER A 97 -8.07 0.87 -13.62
C SER A 97 -7.39 2.23 -13.48
N CYS A 98 -6.91 2.80 -14.59
CA CYS A 98 -6.31 4.14 -14.58
C CYS A 98 -7.31 5.22 -14.16
N THR A 99 -8.61 4.99 -14.39
CA THR A 99 -9.67 5.87 -13.88
C THR A 99 -9.76 5.81 -12.35
N CYS A 100 -9.66 4.63 -11.74
CA CYS A 100 -9.60 4.50 -10.27
C CYS A 100 -8.41 5.27 -9.70
N ASP A 101 -7.23 5.11 -10.31
CA ASP A 101 -6.01 5.78 -9.89
C ASP A 101 -6.09 7.31 -10.07
N GLU A 102 -6.70 7.81 -11.14
CA GLU A 102 -6.93 9.24 -11.35
C GLU A 102 -7.86 9.84 -10.28
N VAL A 103 -9.00 9.17 -10.02
CA VAL A 103 -9.94 9.58 -8.95
C VAL A 103 -9.25 9.59 -7.60
N PHE A 104 -8.44 8.58 -7.30
CA PHE A 104 -7.68 8.50 -6.06
C PHE A 104 -6.69 9.66 -5.91
N SER A 105 -5.87 9.93 -6.94
CA SER A 105 -4.96 11.09 -6.96
C SER A 105 -5.73 12.40 -6.73
N ASN A 106 -6.86 12.59 -7.41
CA ASN A 106 -7.67 13.80 -7.28
C ASN A 106 -8.28 13.95 -5.89
N CYS A 107 -8.73 12.84 -5.27
CA CYS A 107 -9.22 12.83 -3.90
C CYS A 107 -8.11 13.26 -2.92
N LEU A 108 -6.92 12.66 -2.99
CA LEU A 108 -5.79 13.00 -2.12
C LEU A 108 -5.35 14.47 -2.26
N LYS A 109 -5.30 14.98 -3.49
CA LYS A 109 -5.01 16.39 -3.78
C LYS A 109 -6.06 17.32 -3.21
N ALA A 110 -7.35 16.96 -3.30
CA ALA A 110 -8.44 17.76 -2.76
C ALA A 110 -8.43 17.82 -1.23
N VAL A 111 -8.01 16.74 -0.55
CA VAL A 111 -7.86 16.76 0.92
C VAL A 111 -6.73 17.71 1.34
N ASN A 112 -5.67 17.83 0.53
CA ASN A 112 -4.58 18.79 0.69
C ASN A 112 -3.98 18.84 2.12
N SER A 113 -3.66 17.67 2.66
CA SER A 113 -3.05 17.50 3.99
C SER A 113 -1.64 16.92 3.84
N TRP A 114 -0.85 16.96 4.92
CA TRP A 114 0.46 16.32 4.93
C TRP A 114 0.35 14.80 4.70
N THR A 115 -0.59 14.13 5.37
CA THR A 115 -0.85 12.69 5.19
C THR A 115 -1.23 12.36 3.74
N SER A 116 -2.14 13.14 3.13
CA SER A 116 -2.56 12.87 1.74
C SER A 116 -1.44 13.07 0.73
N GLN A 117 -0.59 14.09 0.93
CA GLN A 117 0.59 14.31 0.09
C GLN A 117 1.59 13.15 0.20
N ILE A 118 1.85 12.63 1.40
CA ILE A 118 2.76 11.48 1.57
C ILE A 118 2.21 10.24 0.87
N ILE A 119 0.93 9.92 1.08
CA ILE A 119 0.31 8.75 0.45
C ILE A 119 0.33 8.88 -1.08
N GLU A 120 0.05 10.06 -1.63
CA GLU A 120 0.15 10.32 -3.07
C GLU A 120 1.57 10.06 -3.59
N ASN A 121 2.59 10.60 -2.92
CA ASN A 121 3.99 10.43 -3.32
C ASN A 121 4.42 8.96 -3.22
N ILE A 122 4.06 8.25 -2.15
CA ILE A 122 4.39 6.83 -1.99
C ILE A 122 3.76 6.03 -3.13
N TYR A 123 2.45 6.17 -3.35
CA TYR A 123 1.72 5.35 -4.32
C TYR A 123 2.16 5.63 -5.77
N PHE A 124 2.17 6.90 -6.18
CA PHE A 124 2.35 7.27 -7.59
C PHE A 124 3.81 7.47 -7.99
N LYS A 125 4.68 7.94 -7.08
CA LYS A 125 6.07 8.28 -7.42
C LYS A 125 7.06 7.24 -6.97
N LEU A 126 6.97 6.79 -5.72
CA LEU A 126 7.93 5.84 -5.16
C LEU A 126 7.67 4.41 -5.63
N LEU A 127 6.42 3.95 -5.54
CA LEU A 127 6.05 2.58 -5.94
C LEU A 127 5.79 2.46 -7.45
N GLY A 128 5.57 3.57 -8.16
CA GLY A 128 5.35 3.61 -9.61
C GLY A 128 4.25 2.64 -10.05
N ARG A 129 3.15 2.59 -9.29
CA ARG A 129 2.07 1.61 -9.52
C ARG A 129 1.51 1.76 -10.93
N LYS A 130 1.47 0.65 -11.66
CA LYS A 130 0.83 0.58 -12.97
C LYS A 130 -0.68 0.48 -12.80
N CYS A 131 -1.41 0.96 -13.79
CA CYS A 131 -2.86 0.83 -13.91
C CYS A 131 -3.20 0.28 -15.30
N PHE A 132 -4.45 -0.11 -15.52
CA PHE A 132 -4.93 -0.54 -16.84
C PHE A 132 -6.11 0.28 -17.34
N TYR A 133 -6.25 0.39 -18.66
CA TYR A 133 -7.45 0.94 -19.27
C TYR A 133 -8.44 -0.18 -19.58
N TYR A 134 -9.67 -0.02 -19.10
CA TYR A 134 -10.78 -0.91 -19.42
C TYR A 134 -11.64 -0.29 -20.52
N ASN A 135 -11.92 -1.07 -21.57
CA ASN A 135 -12.93 -0.72 -22.56
C ASN A 135 -14.11 -1.69 -22.44
N PRO A 136 -15.29 -1.26 -21.94
CA PRO A 136 -16.45 -2.13 -21.76
C PRO A 136 -17.05 -2.69 -23.04
N LYS A 137 -16.61 -2.23 -24.21
CA LYS A 137 -17.16 -2.62 -25.52
C LYS A 137 -16.30 -3.64 -26.29
N LYS A 138 -15.28 -4.24 -25.65
CA LYS A 138 -14.40 -5.24 -26.26
C LYS A 138 -14.31 -6.50 -25.41
#